data_AF-Q40815-F1
#
_entry.id   AF-Q40815-F1
#
_cell.length_a   1.000
_cell.length_b   1.000
_cell.length_c   1.000
_cell.angle_alpha   90.00
_cell.angle_beta   90.00
_cell.angle_gamma   90.00
#
_symmetry.space_group_name_H-M   'P 1'
#
loop_
_entity.id
_entity.type
_entity.pdbx_description
1 polymer ?
#
loop_
_entity_poly.entity_id
_entity_poly.type
_entity_poly.pdbx_seq_one_letter_code
_entity_poly.pdbx_strand_id
1 'polypeptide(L)' 'KNNSLLMDCLPPPNYTNFHNKMFDDLDKHWTQLKIFKKKAAIDQSTWSYQYI' A
#
# COMPACT_ATOMS: atom_id res chain seq x y z
N LYS A 1 -2.00 23.53 20.93
CA LYS A 1 -1.46 22.89 19.72
C LYS A 1 -2.58 22.07 19.11
N ASN A 2 -2.98 22.33 17.87
CA ASN A 2 -3.85 21.40 17.13
C ASN A 2 -3.00 20.18 16.78
N ASN A 3 -3.22 19.07 17.48
CA ASN A 3 -2.51 17.80 17.29
C ASN A 3 -3.10 16.98 16.12
N SER A 4 -3.71 17.62 15.12
CA SER A 4 -4.23 16.91 13.96
C SER A 4 -3.07 16.50 13.06
N LEU A 5 -2.82 15.20 12.96
CA LEU A 5 -1.93 14.64 11.95
C LEU A 5 -2.53 14.90 10.56
N LEU A 6 -1.69 15.28 9.61
CA LEU A 6 -2.11 15.45 8.22
C LEU A 6 -2.32 14.07 7.61
N MET A 7 -3.56 13.76 7.23
CA MET A 7 -4.01 12.51 6.61
C MET A 7 -4.92 12.86 5.44
N ASP A 8 -5.09 11.94 4.48
CA ASP A 8 -6.11 11.99 3.43
C ASP A 8 -6.12 13.31 2.62
N CYS A 9 -4.94 13.71 2.13
CA CYS A 9 -4.80 14.94 1.36
C CYS A 9 -5.59 14.88 0.04
N LEU A 10 -6.21 16.00 -0.33
CA LEU A 10 -6.98 16.11 -1.57
C LEU A 10 -6.13 16.68 -2.72
N PRO A 11 -6.31 16.20 -3.96
CA PRO A 11 -7.16 15.07 -4.35
C PRO A 11 -6.51 13.72 -4.01
N PRO A 12 -7.30 12.65 -3.83
CA PRO A 12 -6.76 11.31 -3.60
C PRO A 12 -5.86 10.89 -4.78
N PRO A 13 -4.66 10.37 -4.54
CA PRO A 13 -3.78 9.94 -5.61
C PRO A 13 -4.27 8.62 -6.22
N ASN A 14 -3.95 8.40 -7.50
CA ASN A 14 -4.27 7.14 -8.17
C ASN A 14 -3.20 6.09 -7.85
N TYR A 15 -3.60 4.98 -7.23
CA TYR A 15 -2.71 3.86 -6.96
C TYR A 15 -2.63 2.92 -8.18
N THR A 16 -1.40 2.55 -8.56
CA THR A 16 -1.14 1.52 -9.59
C THR A 16 -0.39 0.37 -8.95
N ASN A 17 -0.85 -0.86 -9.18
CA ASN A 17 -0.23 -2.05 -8.61
C ASN A 17 1.25 -2.16 -9.00
N PHE A 18 2.09 -2.47 -8.00
CA PHE A 18 3.50 -2.77 -8.21
C PHE A 18 3.70 -4.13 -8.85
N HIS A 19 4.74 -4.26 -9.66
CA HIS A 19 5.11 -5.49 -10.35
C HIS A 19 6.62 -5.69 -10.31
N ASN A 20 7.08 -6.90 -10.63
CA ASN A 20 8.51 -7.27 -10.72
C ASN A 20 9.27 -6.91 -9.44
N LYS A 21 10.49 -6.37 -9.58
CA LYS A 21 11.39 -6.07 -8.45
C LYS A 21 10.72 -5.25 -7.33
N MET A 22 9.92 -4.23 -7.68
CA MET A 22 9.26 -3.40 -6.66
C MET A 22 8.23 -4.20 -5.85
N PHE A 23 7.49 -5.10 -6.51
CA PHE A 23 6.60 -6.02 -5.80
C PHE A 23 7.40 -6.95 -4.89
N ASP A 24 8.47 -7.56 -5.38
CA ASP A 24 9.27 -8.51 -4.60
C ASP A 24 9.90 -7.84 -3.36
N ASP A 25 10.39 -6.61 -3.52
CA ASP A 25 10.96 -5.83 -2.43
C ASP A 25 9.90 -5.47 -1.37
N LEU A 26 8.70 -5.07 -1.79
CA LEU A 26 7.59 -4.77 -0.88
C LEU A 26 7.02 -6.03 -0.22
N ASP A 27 6.86 -7.14 -0.93
CA ASP A 27 6.36 -8.40 -0.36
C ASP A 27 7.33 -8.93 0.71
N LYS A 28 8.65 -8.72 0.53
CA LYS A 28 9.67 -9.15 1.49
C LYS A 28 9.79 -8.23 2.71
N HIS A 29 9.80 -6.90 2.53
CA HIS A 29 10.12 -5.95 3.60
C HIS A 29 8.88 -5.25 4.18
N TRP A 30 7.77 -5.25 3.46
CA TRP A 30 6.49 -4.67 3.85
C TRP A 30 5.32 -5.63 3.59
N THR A 31 5.49 -6.88 4.05
CA THR A 31 4.53 -7.96 3.81
C THR A 31 3.12 -7.61 4.29
N GLN A 32 2.13 -7.89 3.43
CA GLN A 32 0.71 -7.68 3.72
C GLN A 32 0.14 -8.87 4.51
N LEU A 33 0.44 -8.95 5.82
CA LEU A 33 0.18 -10.12 6.66
C LEU A 33 -1.28 -10.63 6.70
N LYS A 34 -2.24 -9.77 6.39
CA LYS A 34 -3.68 -10.12 6.36
C LYS A 34 -4.13 -10.73 5.03
N ILE A 35 -3.28 -10.69 4.00
CA ILE A 35 -3.58 -11.15 2.65
C ILE A 35 -2.79 -12.44 2.40
N PHE A 36 -3.46 -13.46 1.87
CA PHE A 36 -2.76 -14.68 1.46
C PHE A 36 -1.73 -14.36 0.37
N LYS A 37 -0.52 -14.92 0.50
CA LYS A 37 0.60 -14.69 -0.44
C LYS A 37 0.19 -14.81 -1.93
N LYS A 38 -0.64 -15.81 -2.27
CA LYS A 38 -1.15 -16.02 -3.64
C LYS A 38 -2.00 -14.86 -4.20
N LYS A 39 -2.56 -14.02 -3.33
CA LYS A 39 -3.37 -12.85 -3.67
C LYS A 39 -2.60 -11.54 -3.53
N ALA A 40 -1.46 -11.52 -2.83
CA ALA A 40 -0.73 -10.30 -2.49
C ALA A 40 -0.31 -9.49 -3.73
N ALA A 41 0.06 -10.16 -4.83
CA ALA A 41 0.44 -9.51 -6.08
C ALA A 41 -0.70 -8.76 -6.79
N ILE A 42 -1.95 -9.22 -6.61
CA ILE A 42 -3.13 -8.66 -7.29
C ILE A 42 -3.85 -7.67 -6.38
N ASP A 43 -4.01 -8.00 -5.10
CA ASP A 43 -4.83 -7.26 -4.15
C ASP A 43 -4.16 -5.94 -3.75
N GLN A 44 -2.92 -5.99 -3.26
CA GLN A 44 -2.13 -4.83 -2.82
C GLN A 44 -2.87 -3.81 -1.93
N SER A 45 -3.99 -4.22 -1.30
CA SER A 45 -4.92 -3.30 -0.62
C SER A 45 -4.31 -2.65 0.62
N THR A 46 -3.37 -3.30 1.30
CA THR A 46 -2.69 -2.67 2.43
C THR A 46 -1.81 -1.52 1.95
N TRP A 47 -1.09 -1.70 0.84
CA TRP A 47 -0.22 -0.65 0.30
C TRP A 47 -1.03 0.48 -0.34
N SER A 48 -2.09 0.14 -1.07
CA SER A 48 -3.02 1.11 -1.64
C SER A 48 -3.66 1.99 -0.56
N TYR A 49 -4.14 1.39 0.53
CA TYR A 49 -4.71 2.12 1.67
C TYR A 49 -3.70 3.03 2.41
N GLN A 50 -2.41 2.70 2.40
CA GLN A 50 -1.38 3.55 3.01
C GLN A 50 -0.90 4.68 2.08
N TYR A 51 -1.13 4.54 0.77
CA TYR A 51 -0.72 5.51 -0.24
C TYR A 51 -1.79 6.57 -0.51
N ILE A 52 -3.05 6.15 -0.52
CA ILE A 52 -4.24 7.01 -0.69
C ILE A 52 -4.55 7.74 0.61
#